data_AF-A0A2Z4MK15-F1
#
_entry.id   AF-A0A2Z4MK15-F1
#
_cell.length_a   1.000
_cell.length_b   1.000
_cell.length_c   1.000
_cell.angle_alpha   90.00
_cell.angle_beta   90.00
_cell.angle_gamma   90.00
#
_symmetry.space_group_name_H-M   'P 1'
#
loop_
_entity.id
_entity.type
_entity.pdbx_description
1 polymer ?
#
loop_
_entity_poly.entity_id
_entity_poly.type
_entity_poly.pdbx_seq_one_letter_code
_entity_poly.pdbx_strand_id
1 'polypeptide(L)'
;MKNRISIDPSAPDSLLTGAKKINENFDQIDSKIEQLETVAKSEIAHLHWRADINEKNILEMALELETVKGAILNGLTSNIYIESFIDVEDVTLLNGATKHDSKNKKVYLV
;
A
#
# COMPACT_ATOMS: atom_id res chain seq x y z
N MET A 1 24.10 -29.69 -2.16
CA MET A 1 24.89 -30.74 -1.47
C MET A 1 25.18 -30.22 -0.06
N LYS A 2 24.66 -30.87 0.99
CA LYS A 2 24.99 -30.50 2.37
C LYS A 2 26.40 -31.00 2.66
N ASN A 3 27.40 -30.13 2.47
CA ASN A 3 28.77 -30.43 2.87
C ASN A 3 28.78 -30.53 4.40
N ARG A 4 28.90 -31.76 4.90
CA ARG A 4 29.01 -32.09 6.32
C ARG A 4 30.32 -32.82 6.54
N ILE A 5 30.87 -32.67 7.74
CA ILE A 5 32.03 -33.44 8.16
C ILE A 5 31.58 -34.90 8.27
N SER A 6 32.28 -35.82 7.61
CA SER A 6 32.07 -37.25 7.77
C SER A 6 32.45 -37.68 9.18
N ILE A 7 31.59 -38.49 9.82
CA ILE A 7 31.79 -38.91 11.20
C ILE A 7 32.33 -40.35 11.21
N ASP A 8 33.55 -40.53 11.72
CA ASP A 8 34.14 -41.86 12.01
C ASP A 8 33.77 -42.28 13.45
N PRO A 9 33.04 -43.38 13.65
CA PRO A 9 32.69 -43.90 14.97
C PRO A 9 33.89 -44.35 15.81
N SER A 10 35.04 -44.61 15.17
CA SER A 10 36.27 -45.08 15.82
C SER A 10 37.17 -43.92 16.27
N ALA A 11 36.79 -42.67 15.97
CA ALA A 11 37.55 -41.49 16.35
C ALA A 11 37.45 -41.21 17.86
N PRO A 12 38.49 -40.60 18.47
CA PRO A 12 38.42 -40.12 19.85
C PRO A 12 37.18 -39.26 20.13
N ASP A 13 36.55 -39.43 21.29
CA ASP A 13 35.27 -38.80 21.66
C ASP A 13 35.25 -37.28 21.47
N SER A 14 36.37 -36.61 21.69
CA SER A 14 36.52 -35.16 21.51
C SER A 14 36.36 -34.74 20.04
N LEU A 15 36.95 -35.50 19.12
CA LEU A 15 36.85 -35.26 17.68
C LEU A 15 35.45 -35.61 17.16
N LEU A 16 34.89 -36.72 17.65
CA LEU A 16 33.53 -37.15 17.33
C LEU A 16 32.50 -36.09 17.73
N THR A 17 32.60 -35.58 18.95
CA THR A 17 31.70 -34.55 19.49
C THR A 17 31.87 -33.22 18.78
N GLY A 18 33.12 -32.83 18.48
CA GLY A 18 33.41 -31.63 17.70
C GLY A 18 32.78 -31.67 16.30
N ALA A 19 32.95 -32.78 15.58
CA ALA A 19 32.38 -32.96 14.25
C ALA A 19 30.84 -32.91 14.24
N LYS A 20 30.19 -33.55 15.22
CA LYS A 20 28.72 -33.49 15.39
C LYS A 20 28.24 -32.06 15.60
N LYS A 21 28.86 -31.32 16.52
CA LYS A 21 28.49 -29.93 16.82
C LYS A 21 28.66 -29.00 15.61
N ILE A 22 29.71 -29.19 14.82
CA ILE A 22 29.92 -28.42 13.60
C ILE A 22 28.81 -28.72 12.57
N ASN A 23 28.44 -29.99 12.40
CA ASN A 23 27.36 -30.36 11.49
C ASN A 23 26.00 -29.78 11.94
N GLU A 24 25.70 -29.81 13.23
CA GLU A 24 24.50 -29.17 13.81
C GLU A 24 24.47 -27.67 13.54
N ASN A 25 25.61 -26.98 13.73
CA ASN A 25 25.71 -25.56 13.41
C ASN A 25 25.46 -25.28 11.92
N PHE A 26 25.97 -26.13 11.02
CA PHE A 26 25.69 -26.00 9.59
C PHE A 26 24.21 -26.21 9.27
N ASP A 27 23.52 -27.15 9.93
CA ASP A 27 22.08 -27.32 9.77
C ASP A 27 21.29 -26.09 10.23
N GLN A 28 21.69 -25.47 11.34
CA GLN A 28 21.08 -24.23 11.81
C GLN A 28 21.32 -23.06 10.85
N ILE A 29 22.54 -22.94 10.31
CA ILE A 29 22.89 -21.91 9.33
C ILE A 29 22.05 -22.08 8.06
N ASP A 30 21.96 -23.30 7.53
CA ASP A 30 21.17 -23.60 6.34
C ASP A 30 19.70 -23.24 6.56
N SER A 31 19.13 -23.61 7.72
CA SER A 31 17.75 -23.25 8.07
C SER A 31 17.53 -21.74 8.14
N LYS A 32 18.51 -21.00 8.69
CA LYS A 32 18.42 -19.53 8.77
C LYS A 32 18.57 -18.86 7.41
N ILE A 33 19.39 -19.39 6.52
CA ILE A 33 19.51 -18.91 5.14
C ILE A 33 18.17 -19.10 4.41
N GLU A 34 17.55 -20.27 4.52
CA GLU A 34 16.26 -20.55 3.90
C GLU A 34 15.15 -19.61 4.42
N GLN A 35 15.13 -19.33 5.72
CA GLN A 35 14.21 -18.36 6.32
C GLN A 35 14.45 -16.94 5.76
N LEU A 36 15.71 -16.49 5.70
CA LEU A 36 16.05 -15.17 5.18
C LEU A 36 15.69 -15.03 3.70
N GLU A 37 15.94 -16.05 2.88
CA GLU A 37 15.56 -16.06 1.47
C GLU A 37 14.04 -15.98 1.30
N THR A 38 13.28 -16.67 2.15
CA THR A 38 11.81 -16.63 2.13
C THR A 38 11.30 -15.23 2.48
N VAL A 39 11.81 -14.63 3.55
CA VAL A 39 11.44 -13.28 3.98
C VAL A 39 11.81 -12.26 2.90
N ALA A 40 13.02 -12.33 2.35
CA ALA A 40 13.47 -11.42 1.31
C ALA A 40 12.57 -11.50 0.06
N LYS A 41 12.20 -12.70 -0.38
CA LYS A 41 11.27 -12.90 -1.51
C LYS A 41 9.90 -12.30 -1.22
N SER A 42 9.37 -12.47 -0.01
CA SER A 42 8.07 -11.87 0.36
C SER A 42 8.11 -10.35 0.40
N GLU A 43 9.18 -9.75 0.92
CA GLU A 43 9.31 -8.30 1.00
C GLU A 43 9.46 -7.67 -0.39
N ILE A 44 10.26 -8.29 -1.27
CA ILE A 44 10.39 -7.85 -2.66
C ILE A 44 9.04 -7.90 -3.38
N ALA A 45 8.27 -8.98 -3.22
CA ALA A 45 6.94 -9.10 -3.83
C ALA A 45 5.98 -8.02 -3.31
N HIS A 46 6.01 -7.75 -1.99
CA HIS A 46 5.20 -6.70 -1.38
C HIS A 46 5.59 -5.30 -1.89
N LEU A 47 6.88 -5.00 -2.00
CA LEU A 47 7.37 -3.73 -2.52
C LEU A 47 6.97 -3.51 -3.99
N HIS A 48 7.07 -4.55 -4.84
CA HIS A 48 6.59 -4.47 -6.22
C HIS A 48 5.09 -4.18 -6.29
N TRP A 49 4.27 -4.90 -5.52
CA TRP A 49 2.82 -4.65 -5.49
C TRP A 49 2.48 -3.21 -5.06
N ARG A 50 3.19 -2.66 -4.07
CA ARG A 50 3.03 -1.26 -3.65
C ARG A 50 3.43 -0.27 -4.74
N ALA A 51 4.49 -0.56 -5.49
CA ALA A 51 4.91 0.27 -6.60
C ALA A 51 3.83 0.33 -7.70
N ASP A 52 3.27 -0.83 -8.08
CA ASP A 52 2.21 -0.92 -9.08
C ASP A 52 0.94 -0.13 -8.68
N ILE A 53 0.56 -0.18 -7.40
CA ILE A 53 -0.59 0.59 -6.90
C ILE A 53 -0.29 2.09 -6.92
N ASN A 54 0.89 2.49 -6.47
CA ASN A 54 1.27 3.90 -6.46
C ASN A 54 1.30 4.48 -7.87
N GLU A 55 1.79 3.72 -8.86
CA GLU A 55 1.77 4.13 -10.26
C GLU A 55 0.35 4.39 -10.75
N LYS A 56 -0.59 3.47 -10.47
CA LYS A 56 -2.01 3.63 -10.83
C LYS A 56 -2.62 4.86 -10.16
N ASN A 57 -2.39 5.04 -8.85
CA ASN A 57 -2.90 6.19 -8.11
C ASN A 57 -2.40 7.51 -8.69
N ILE A 58 -1.11 7.60 -9.07
CA ILE A 58 -0.54 8.79 -9.69
C ILE A 58 -1.18 9.08 -11.05
N LEU A 59 -1.39 8.05 -11.87
CA LEU A 59 -2.06 8.19 -13.17
C LEU A 59 -3.51 8.64 -13.03
N GLU A 60 -4.26 8.07 -12.08
CA GLU A 60 -5.64 8.46 -11.78
C GLU A 60 -5.71 9.93 -11.33
N MET A 61 -4.87 10.33 -10.36
CA MET A 61 -4.81 11.73 -9.90
C MET A 61 -4.45 12.69 -11.04
N ALA A 62 -3.52 12.30 -11.92
CA ALA A 62 -3.14 13.13 -13.06
C ALA A 62 -4.30 13.28 -14.06
N LEU A 63 -5.03 12.20 -14.33
CA LEU A 63 -6.20 12.22 -15.22
C LEU A 63 -7.34 13.09 -14.65
N GLU A 64 -7.62 12.95 -13.36
CA GLU A 64 -8.62 13.76 -12.67
C GLU A 64 -8.24 15.24 -12.71
N LEU A 65 -6.97 15.57 -12.44
CA LEU A 65 -6.47 16.95 -12.50
C LEU A 65 -6.63 17.55 -13.90
N GLU A 66 -6.23 16.84 -14.96
CA GLU A 66 -6.36 17.34 -16.34
C GLU A 66 -7.83 17.45 -16.77
N THR A 67 -8.69 16.54 -16.31
CA THR A 67 -10.14 16.61 -16.55
C THR A 67 -10.74 17.85 -15.89
N VAL A 68 -10.37 18.14 -14.64
CA VAL A 68 -10.80 19.34 -13.92
C VAL A 68 -10.29 20.61 -14.60
N LYS A 69 -9.01 20.65 -15.00
CA LYS A 69 -8.44 21.77 -15.76
C LYS A 69 -9.21 22.01 -17.06
N GLY A 70 -9.52 20.96 -17.81
CA GLY A 70 -10.32 21.04 -19.03
C GLY A 70 -11.73 21.58 -18.76
N ALA A 71 -12.39 21.12 -17.70
CA ALA A 71 -13.70 21.63 -17.30
C ALA A 71 -13.66 23.12 -16.93
N ILE A 72 -12.59 23.57 -16.25
CA ILE A 72 -12.37 24.97 -15.91
C ILE A 72 -12.19 25.81 -17.17
N LEU A 73 -11.29 25.39 -18.08
CA LEU A 73 -11.00 26.12 -19.32
C LEU A 73 -12.23 26.23 -20.24
N ASN A 74 -13.07 25.20 -20.26
CA ASN A 74 -14.29 25.19 -21.05
C ASN A 74 -15.46 25.93 -20.37
N GLY A 75 -15.25 26.52 -19.19
CA GLY A 75 -16.29 27.24 -18.45
C GLY A 75 -17.42 26.33 -17.96
N LEU A 76 -17.25 25.01 -17.97
CA LEU A 76 -18.21 24.06 -17.36
C LEU A 76 -18.24 24.20 -15.84
N THR A 77 -17.18 24.73 -15.24
CA THR A 77 -17.15 25.10 -13.83
C THR A 77 -17.67 26.51 -13.56
N SER A 78 -18.02 27.29 -14.59
CA SER A 78 -18.74 28.56 -14.38
C SER A 78 -20.10 28.19 -13.80
N ASN A 79 -20.30 28.50 -12.51
CA ASN A 79 -21.42 28.13 -11.61
C ASN A 79 -21.10 27.04 -10.56
N ILE A 80 -19.88 26.52 -10.49
CA ILE A 80 -19.43 25.70 -9.36
C ILE A 80 -18.77 26.62 -8.34
N TYR A 81 -19.39 26.77 -7.17
CA TYR A 81 -18.83 27.48 -6.04
C TYR A 81 -18.17 26.45 -5.11
N ILE A 82 -16.86 26.58 -4.89
CA ILE A 82 -16.09 25.67 -4.02
C ILE A 82 -15.83 26.39 -2.70
N GLU A 83 -16.47 25.94 -1.63
CA GLU A 83 -16.23 26.41 -0.26
C GLU A 83 -15.50 25.33 0.54
N SER A 84 -14.54 25.75 1.36
CA SER A 84 -13.86 24.88 2.31
C SER A 84 -14.49 25.05 3.68
N PHE A 85 -15.08 23.98 4.21
CA PHE A 85 -15.64 23.94 5.56
C PHE A 85 -14.65 23.29 6.52
N ILE A 86 -14.60 23.78 7.76
CA ILE A 86 -13.77 23.19 8.82
C ILE A 86 -14.44 21.92 9.36
N ASP A 87 -15.76 21.88 9.37
CA ASP A 87 -16.57 20.75 9.84
C ASP A 87 -17.68 20.40 8.83
N VAL A 88 -17.95 19.10 8.70
CA VAL A 88 -19.06 18.58 7.86
C VAL A 88 -20.41 18.89 8.50
N GLU A 89 -20.46 19.08 9.81
CA GLU A 89 -21.67 19.46 10.55
C GLU A 89 -22.20 20.84 10.14
N ASP A 90 -21.33 21.73 9.62
CA ASP A 90 -21.72 23.05 9.11
C ASP A 90 -22.40 22.97 7.72
N VAL A 91 -22.38 21.80 7.07
CA VAL A 91 -22.93 21.60 5.72
C VAL A 91 -24.35 21.03 5.80
N THR A 92 -25.36 21.90 5.65
CA THR A 92 -26.75 21.45 5.51
C THR A 92 -27.13 21.27 4.04
N LEU A 93 -27.28 20.02 3.61
CA LEU A 93 -27.78 19.66 2.27
C LEU A 93 -29.30 19.84 2.22
N LEU A 94 -29.76 20.95 1.65
CA LEU A 94 -31.18 21.26 1.45
C LEU A 94 -31.75 20.58 0.20
N ASN A 95 -31.60 19.26 0.08
CA ASN A 95 -32.09 18.55 -1.09
C ASN A 95 -33.62 18.42 -1.05
N GLY A 96 -34.32 19.13 -1.94
CA GLY A 96 -35.79 19.13 -2.02
C GLY A 96 -36.50 20.00 -0.96
N ALA A 97 -35.78 20.57 0.01
CA ALA A 97 -36.31 21.46 1.03
C ALA A 97 -36.52 22.91 0.54
N THR A 98 -36.13 23.22 -0.70
CA THR A 98 -36.24 24.56 -1.26
C THR A 98 -37.26 24.65 -2.39
N LYS A 99 -38.17 25.63 -2.31
CA LYS A 99 -39.07 25.99 -3.41
C LYS A 99 -38.53 27.21 -4.16
N HIS A 100 -38.35 27.08 -5.47
CA HIS A 100 -37.97 28.20 -6.33
C HIS A 100 -39.22 28.97 -6.79
N ASP A 101 -39.30 30.26 -6.46
CA ASP A 101 -40.29 31.18 -6.98
C ASP A 101 -39.73 31.91 -8.21
N SER A 102 -40.20 31.49 -9.39
CA SER A 102 -39.74 32.01 -10.68
C SER A 102 -40.18 33.45 -10.96
N LYS A 103 -41.21 33.96 -10.28
CA LYS A 103 -41.75 35.31 -10.45
C LYS A 103 -40.93 36.34 -9.69
N ASN A 104 -40.57 36.00 -8.45
CA ASN A 104 -39.78 36.88 -7.59
C ASN A 104 -38.27 36.58 -7.62
N LYS A 105 -37.85 35.55 -8.37
CA LYS A 105 -36.45 35.10 -8.50
C LYS A 105 -35.80 34.81 -7.15
N LYS A 106 -36.54 34.13 -6.26
CA LYS A 106 -36.11 33.80 -4.91
C LYS A 106 -36.26 32.30 -4.62
N VAL A 107 -35.43 31.81 -3.72
CA VAL A 107 -35.47 30.43 -3.20
C VAL A 107 -35.87 30.50 -1.74
N TYR A 108 -36.86 29.72 -1.34
CA TYR A 108 -37.36 29.67 0.03
C TYR A 108 -37.20 28.25 0.59
N LEU A 109 -36.89 28.16 1.88
CA LEU A 109 -37.06 26.94 2.65
C LEU A 109 -38.55 26.64 2.80
N VAL A 110 -38.95 25.39 2.62
CA VAL A 110 -40.32 24.90 2.84
C VAL A 110 -40.59 24.74 4.33
#